data_AF-A0A957R0J2-F1
#
_entry.id   AF-A0A957R0J2-F1
#
_cell.length_a   1.000
_cell.length_b   1.000
_cell.length_c   1.000
_cell.angle_alpha   90.00
_cell.angle_beta   90.00
_cell.angle_gamma   90.00
#
_symmetry.space_group_name_H-M   'P 1'
#
loop_
_entity.id
_entity.type
_entity.pdbx_description
1 polymer ?
#
loop_
_entity_poly.entity_id
_entity_poly.type
_entity_poly.pdbx_seq_one_letter_code
_entity_poly.pdbx_strand_id
1 'polypeptide(L)'
;ELGLHVSFDDGASWQPAQGNLPVSPVYDMVLKDGDLVVATHGRSFWILDGATLIQQVGDDLADQQAHLFQPAPAYRFPDLWFGRTWGVDQGKAYMLGLGNDMTFNIGRDRTGMLTRDFLDSGSDPDNGVHIYYYLKDSSAQSVQLTISDSAGAEIISFSNVTSNGRQLTMDAGLNRFVWDMRYPPA
;
A
#
# COMPACT_ATOMS: atom_id res chain seq x y z
N GLU A 1 -26.76 3.89 15.63
CA GLU A 1 -26.08 2.69 15.10
C GLU A 1 -24.99 3.15 14.12
N LEU A 2 -24.32 2.22 13.43
CA LEU A 2 -23.80 2.44 12.06
C LEU A 2 -22.32 2.82 11.95
N GLY A 3 -21.44 1.99 12.49
CA GLY A 3 -20.09 1.86 11.94
C GLY A 3 -20.09 0.95 10.70
N LEU A 4 -19.03 0.99 9.89
CA LEU A 4 -18.81 0.03 8.80
C LEU A 4 -18.49 -1.35 9.38
N HIS A 5 -19.16 -2.38 8.88
CA HIS A 5 -18.94 -3.78 9.27
C HIS A 5 -18.75 -4.64 8.02
N VAL A 6 -18.02 -5.73 8.17
CA VAL A 6 -17.80 -6.74 7.14
C VAL A 6 -18.26 -8.10 7.66
N SER A 7 -18.77 -8.93 6.76
CA SER A 7 -19.11 -10.32 7.03
C SER A 7 -18.39 -11.21 6.00
N PHE A 8 -17.89 -12.35 6.46
CA PHE A 8 -17.24 -13.37 5.64
C PHE A 8 -18.08 -14.66 5.54
N ASP A 9 -19.24 -14.69 6.21
CA ASP A 9 -20.12 -15.86 6.36
C ASP A 9 -21.56 -15.53 5.91
N ASP A 10 -21.69 -14.84 4.78
CA ASP A 10 -22.96 -14.44 4.16
C ASP A 10 -23.92 -13.69 5.10
N GLY A 11 -23.37 -12.91 6.03
CA GLY A 11 -24.12 -12.06 6.96
C GLY A 11 -24.54 -12.75 8.25
N ALA A 12 -24.08 -13.99 8.51
CA ALA A 12 -24.36 -14.70 9.76
C ALA A 12 -23.65 -14.05 10.97
N SER A 13 -22.44 -13.55 10.78
CA SER A 13 -21.68 -12.75 11.74
C SER A 13 -21.07 -11.51 11.10
N TRP A 14 -20.91 -10.45 11.90
CA TRP A 14 -20.42 -9.15 11.45
C TRP A 14 -19.26 -8.70 12.33
N GLN A 15 -18.17 -8.32 11.67
CA GLN A 15 -16.96 -7.81 12.30
C GLN A 15 -16.83 -6.31 12.02
N PRO A 16 -16.41 -5.49 12.99
CA PRO A 16 -16.22 -4.06 12.79
C PRO A 16 -15.06 -3.80 11.81
N ALA A 17 -15.30 -2.96 10.81
CA ALA A 17 -14.34 -2.60 9.75
C ALA A 17 -14.22 -1.06 9.58
N GLN A 18 -14.43 -0.31 10.68
CA GLN A 18 -14.49 1.16 10.63
C GLN A 18 -13.20 1.82 10.12
N GLY A 19 -12.03 1.27 10.47
CA GLY A 19 -10.75 1.90 10.14
C GLY A 19 -10.70 3.37 10.60
N ASN A 20 -10.34 4.27 9.68
CA ASN A 20 -10.34 5.72 9.89
C ASN A 20 -11.57 6.43 9.28
N LEU A 21 -12.59 5.69 8.81
CA LEU A 21 -13.83 6.26 8.31
C LEU A 21 -14.44 7.12 9.43
N PRO A 22 -14.79 8.40 9.19
CA PRO A 22 -15.42 9.22 10.20
C PRO A 22 -16.80 8.67 10.57
N VAL A 23 -17.18 8.81 11.84
CA VAL A 23 -18.55 8.50 12.28
C VAL A 23 -19.48 9.59 11.73
N SER A 24 -20.04 9.35 10.55
CA SER A 24 -20.96 10.23 9.82
C SER A 24 -22.02 9.39 9.10
N PRO A 25 -23.24 9.89 8.87
CA PRO A 25 -24.21 9.19 8.04
C PRO A 25 -23.65 8.86 6.66
N VAL A 26 -23.81 7.61 6.24
CA VAL A 26 -23.46 7.11 4.92
C VAL A 26 -24.74 6.94 4.11
N TYR A 27 -24.81 7.56 2.94
CA TYR A 27 -25.99 7.48 2.07
C TYR A 27 -25.85 6.44 0.97
N ASP A 28 -24.63 6.18 0.50
CA ASP A 28 -24.36 5.24 -0.58
C ASP A 28 -22.94 4.67 -0.49
N MET A 29 -22.76 3.48 -1.04
CA MET A 29 -21.48 2.79 -1.14
C MET A 29 -21.40 2.01 -2.45
N VAL A 30 -20.24 2.06 -3.11
CA VAL A 30 -20.01 1.31 -4.35
C VAL A 30 -18.63 0.66 -4.35
N LEU A 31 -18.56 -0.58 -4.81
CA LEU A 31 -17.31 -1.23 -5.16
C LEU A 31 -16.97 -0.89 -6.61
N LYS A 32 -15.80 -0.28 -6.82
CA LYS A 32 -15.33 0.11 -8.15
C LYS A 32 -13.84 -0.15 -8.27
N ASP A 33 -13.46 -0.92 -9.29
CA ASP A 33 -12.06 -1.22 -9.64
C ASP A 33 -11.21 -1.79 -8.50
N GLY A 34 -11.87 -2.45 -7.54
CA GLY A 34 -11.22 -3.07 -6.38
C GLY A 34 -11.22 -2.22 -5.12
N ASP A 35 -11.78 -1.01 -5.18
CA ASP A 35 -11.89 -0.08 -4.05
C ASP A 35 -13.34 0.07 -3.60
N LEU A 36 -13.54 0.35 -2.31
CA LEU A 36 -14.86 0.69 -1.77
C LEU A 36 -14.96 2.21 -1.60
N VAL A 37 -15.86 2.83 -2.36
CA VAL A 37 -16.15 4.26 -2.29
C VAL A 37 -17.40 4.48 -1.45
N VAL A 38 -17.30 5.33 -0.43
CA VAL A 38 -18.35 5.60 0.55
C VAL A 38 -18.75 7.07 0.49
N ALA A 39 -20.03 7.34 0.21
CA ALA A 39 -20.59 8.69 0.17
C ALA A 39 -21.06 9.12 1.57
N THR A 40 -20.27 9.98 2.22
CA THR A 40 -20.58 10.48 3.57
C THR A 40 -21.36 11.78 3.54
N HIS A 41 -22.17 12.03 4.57
CA HIS A 41 -22.86 13.30 4.72
C HIS A 41 -21.94 14.38 5.31
N GLY A 42 -21.75 15.47 4.59
CA GLY A 42 -21.01 16.64 5.08
C GLY A 42 -19.50 16.45 5.24
N ARG A 43 -18.94 15.31 4.79
CA ARG A 43 -17.49 15.02 4.85
C ARG A 43 -16.92 14.42 3.55
N SER A 44 -17.53 14.77 2.41
CA SER A 44 -17.13 14.30 1.06
C SER A 44 -17.22 12.76 0.91
N PHE A 45 -16.46 12.19 -0.02
CA PHE A 45 -16.35 10.73 -0.17
C PHE A 45 -15.13 10.21 0.58
N TRP A 46 -15.21 8.96 1.04
CA TRP A 46 -14.11 8.21 1.64
C TRP A 46 -13.85 6.96 0.78
N ILE A 47 -12.59 6.57 0.63
CA ILE A 47 -12.20 5.43 -0.20
C ILE A 47 -11.40 4.45 0.67
N LEU A 48 -11.79 3.18 0.64
CA LEU A 48 -10.95 2.08 1.07
C LEU A 48 -10.23 1.52 -0.15
N ASP A 49 -8.95 1.84 -0.28
CA ASP A 49 -8.10 1.30 -1.32
C ASP A 49 -7.86 -0.20 -1.09
N GLY A 50 -7.92 -1.00 -2.15
CA GLY A 50 -7.59 -2.42 -2.09
C GLY A 50 -8.60 -3.25 -1.30
N ALA A 51 -9.90 -2.97 -1.43
CA ALA A 51 -10.97 -3.80 -0.90
C ALA A 51 -10.93 -5.26 -1.44
N THR A 52 -10.24 -5.49 -2.56
CA THR A 52 -9.91 -6.85 -3.06
C THR A 52 -9.12 -7.69 -2.05
N LEU A 53 -8.36 -7.09 -1.13
CA LEU A 53 -7.68 -7.83 -0.07
C LEU A 53 -8.69 -8.51 0.84
N ILE A 54 -9.73 -7.79 1.24
CA ILE A 54 -10.83 -8.33 2.07
C ILE A 54 -11.54 -9.47 1.31
N GLN A 55 -11.72 -9.34 0.00
CA GLN A 55 -12.32 -10.40 -0.82
C GLN A 55 -11.45 -11.67 -0.91
N GLN A 56 -10.13 -11.52 -0.82
CA GLN A 56 -9.18 -12.64 -0.82
C GLN A 56 -9.05 -13.30 0.56
N VAL A 57 -9.58 -12.69 1.63
CA VAL A 57 -9.45 -13.14 3.02
C VAL A 57 -10.39 -14.33 3.35
N GLY A 58 -10.64 -15.25 2.42
CA GLY A 58 -11.49 -16.42 2.66
C GLY A 58 -11.14 -17.20 3.94
N ASP A 59 -12.03 -18.11 4.36
CA ASP A 59 -11.94 -18.83 5.65
C ASP A 59 -10.61 -19.58 5.90
N ASP A 60 -9.82 -19.83 4.85
CA ASP A 60 -8.55 -20.58 4.89
C ASP A 60 -7.35 -19.81 5.48
N LEU A 61 -7.44 -18.49 5.70
CA LEU A 61 -6.32 -17.71 6.25
C LEU A 61 -5.98 -18.08 7.70
N ALA A 62 -6.97 -18.53 8.48
CA ALA A 62 -6.76 -18.88 9.88
C ALA A 62 -5.77 -20.04 10.08
N ASP A 63 -5.70 -20.95 9.10
CA ASP A 63 -4.87 -22.15 9.16
C ASP A 63 -3.49 -21.98 8.51
N GLN A 64 -3.29 -20.92 7.72
CA GLN A 64 -2.04 -20.66 7.02
C GLN A 64 -1.05 -19.88 7.91
N GLN A 65 0.22 -20.32 7.93
CA GLN A 65 1.30 -19.60 8.63
C GLN A 65 1.65 -18.29 7.93
N ALA A 66 1.57 -18.29 6.60
CA ALA A 66 1.74 -17.12 5.76
C ALA A 66 0.84 -17.21 4.54
N HIS A 67 0.40 -16.06 4.03
CA HIS A 67 -0.40 -15.97 2.82
C HIS A 67 0.08 -14.81 1.97
N LEU A 68 0.24 -15.02 0.66
CA LEU A 68 0.59 -13.99 -0.30
C LEU A 68 -0.66 -13.61 -1.09
N PHE A 69 -1.05 -12.34 -1.04
CA PHE A 69 -2.20 -11.85 -1.78
C PHE A 69 -1.84 -11.56 -3.24
N GLN A 70 -2.79 -11.78 -4.13
CA GLN A 70 -2.68 -11.39 -5.53
C GLN A 70 -2.64 -9.85 -5.61
N PRO A 71 -1.55 -9.25 -6.13
CA PRO A 71 -1.47 -7.81 -6.28
C PRO A 71 -2.39 -7.32 -7.41
N ALA A 72 -2.88 -6.09 -7.29
CA ALA A 72 -3.59 -5.43 -8.38
C ALA A 72 -2.67 -5.21 -9.59
N PRO A 73 -3.21 -5.17 -10.83
CA PRO A 73 -2.43 -4.78 -12.00
C PRO A 73 -1.79 -3.41 -11.79
N ALA A 74 -0.46 -3.34 -11.92
CA ALA A 74 0.28 -2.09 -11.83
C ALA A 74 0.95 -1.77 -13.16
N TYR A 75 1.03 -0.48 -13.48
CA TYR A 75 1.67 0.02 -14.68
C TYR A 75 2.93 0.78 -14.31
N ARG A 76 4.04 0.44 -14.95
CA ARG A 76 5.26 1.23 -14.81
C ARG A 76 5.14 2.48 -15.66
N PHE A 77 4.91 3.61 -14.99
CA PHE A 77 5.06 4.90 -15.63
C PHE A 77 6.55 5.25 -15.72
N PRO A 78 7.01 5.88 -16.82
CA PRO A 78 8.30 6.51 -16.81
C PRO A 78 8.31 7.53 -15.68
N ASP A 79 9.41 7.61 -14.92
CA ASP A 79 9.63 8.75 -14.02
C ASP A 79 9.39 10.00 -14.84
N LEU A 80 8.30 10.72 -14.55
CA LEU A 80 7.99 11.97 -15.22
C LEU A 80 9.27 12.82 -15.16
N TRP A 81 9.62 13.49 -16.24
CA TRP A 81 10.86 14.27 -16.32
C TRP A 81 11.02 15.29 -15.16
N PHE A 82 9.91 15.71 -14.53
CA PHE A 82 9.84 16.53 -13.30
C PHE A 82 10.09 15.76 -11.97
N GLY A 83 10.08 14.43 -11.94
CA GLY A 83 10.45 13.65 -10.75
C GLY A 83 11.97 13.67 -10.51
N ARG A 84 12.75 13.77 -11.59
CA ARG A 84 14.22 13.89 -11.54
C ARG A 84 14.73 15.31 -11.26
N THR A 85 13.85 16.32 -11.25
CA THR A 85 14.27 17.72 -10.97
C THR A 85 14.55 17.98 -9.49
N TRP A 86 14.32 16.99 -8.61
CA TRP A 86 14.46 17.15 -7.16
C TRP A 86 15.62 16.39 -6.52
N GLY A 87 16.39 15.63 -7.30
CA GLY A 87 17.48 14.80 -6.77
C GLY A 87 18.66 14.73 -7.73
N VAL A 88 19.57 15.70 -7.60
CA VAL A 88 20.95 15.51 -8.05
C VAL A 88 21.77 15.14 -6.82
N ASP A 89 22.45 13.99 -6.85
CA ASP A 89 23.27 13.56 -5.73
C ASP A 89 24.45 14.52 -5.47
N GLN A 90 24.84 15.33 -6.48
CA GLN A 90 25.69 16.54 -6.35
C GLN A 90 25.40 17.58 -7.44
N GLY A 91 25.49 18.89 -7.12
CA GLY A 91 25.39 20.00 -8.08
C GLY A 91 24.28 21.03 -7.79
N LYS A 92 24.02 21.95 -8.73
CA LYS A 92 22.89 22.90 -8.68
C LYS A 92 21.75 22.38 -9.56
N ALA A 93 20.58 22.13 -8.99
CA ALA A 93 19.36 21.84 -9.72
C ALA A 93 18.44 23.07 -9.74
N TYR A 94 18.00 23.48 -10.92
CA TYR A 94 17.02 24.56 -11.10
C TYR A 94 15.69 23.94 -11.52
N MET A 95 14.59 24.33 -10.89
CA MET A 95 13.25 23.87 -11.23
C MET A 95 12.30 25.05 -11.41
N LEU A 96 11.43 24.93 -12.42
CA LEU A 96 10.26 25.79 -12.58
C LEU A 96 9.17 25.34 -11.60
N GLY A 97 8.84 26.14 -10.60
CA GLY A 97 7.70 25.89 -9.72
C GLY A 97 6.40 26.22 -10.43
N LEU A 98 5.58 25.21 -10.73
CA LEU A 98 4.21 25.38 -11.22
C LEU A 98 3.25 24.78 -10.18
N GLY A 99 2.61 25.62 -9.35
CA GLY A 99 1.62 25.18 -8.36
C GLY A 99 1.68 25.93 -7.02
N ASN A 100 0.69 25.69 -6.16
CA ASN A 100 0.64 26.20 -4.78
C ASN A 100 1.72 25.53 -3.91
N ASP A 101 2.28 26.28 -2.96
CA ASP A 101 3.16 25.72 -1.93
C ASP A 101 2.36 24.74 -1.06
N MET A 102 2.81 23.48 -1.00
CA MET A 102 2.25 22.45 -0.11
C MET A 102 2.98 22.51 1.22
N THR A 103 2.25 22.50 2.33
CA THR A 103 2.85 22.45 3.67
C THR A 103 3.02 20.99 4.10
N PHE A 104 4.25 20.58 4.43
CA PHE A 104 4.51 19.21 4.91
C PHE A 104 5.58 19.15 6.01
N ASN A 105 5.46 18.17 6.89
CA ASN A 105 6.55 17.77 7.78
C ASN A 105 7.46 16.77 7.08
N ILE A 106 8.78 16.88 7.31
CA ILE A 106 9.74 15.89 6.84
C ILE A 106 10.04 14.93 7.97
N GLY A 107 9.81 13.64 7.74
CA GLY A 107 10.07 12.56 8.68
C GLY A 107 11.02 11.51 8.10
N ARG A 108 11.24 10.45 8.88
CA ARG A 108 11.80 9.19 8.40
C ARG A 108 10.88 8.05 8.81
N ASP A 109 10.67 7.09 7.92
CA ASP A 109 9.95 5.86 8.24
C ASP A 109 10.84 4.88 9.04
N ARG A 110 10.28 3.70 9.33
CA ARG A 110 10.98 2.62 10.06
C ARG A 110 12.21 2.08 9.32
N THR A 111 12.31 2.31 8.01
CA THR A 111 13.46 1.87 7.19
C THR A 111 14.51 2.97 7.01
N GLY A 112 14.25 4.17 7.54
CA GLY A 112 15.13 5.33 7.47
C GLY A 112 14.95 6.18 6.21
N MET A 113 13.98 5.85 5.36
CA MET A 113 13.66 6.60 4.14
C MET A 113 12.96 7.92 4.49
N LEU A 114 13.29 9.00 3.76
CA LEU A 114 12.63 10.29 3.97
C LEU A 114 11.17 10.20 3.58
N THR A 115 10.29 10.63 4.47
CA THR A 115 8.85 10.73 4.25
C THR A 115 8.40 12.18 4.32
N ARG A 116 7.31 12.50 3.62
CA ARG A 116 6.65 13.80 3.66
C ARG A 116 5.22 13.60 4.15
N ASP A 117 4.88 14.23 5.25
CA ASP A 117 3.53 14.23 5.81
C ASP A 117 2.87 15.56 5.46
N PHE A 118 2.03 15.55 4.43
CA PHE A 118 1.36 16.72 3.90
C PHE A 118 0.21 17.16 4.82
N LEU A 119 0.20 18.44 5.22
CA LEU A 119 -0.75 18.99 6.19
C LEU A 119 -2.02 19.55 5.52
N ASP A 120 -1.90 20.02 4.29
CA ASP A 120 -2.93 20.73 3.53
C ASP A 120 -3.28 20.06 2.19
N SER A 121 -2.73 18.87 1.95
CA SER A 121 -2.85 18.15 0.70
C SER A 121 -2.82 16.63 0.91
N GLY A 122 -3.43 15.90 -0.02
CA GLY A 122 -3.33 14.45 -0.07
C GLY A 122 -1.95 14.01 -0.56
N SER A 123 -1.58 12.77 -0.22
CA SER A 123 -0.42 12.11 -0.83
C SER A 123 -0.88 11.28 -2.01
N ASP A 124 -0.13 11.34 -3.11
CA ASP A 124 -0.30 10.36 -4.19
C ASP A 124 0.05 8.95 -3.69
N PRO A 125 -0.60 7.91 -4.23
CA PRO A 125 -0.26 6.53 -3.87
C PRO A 125 1.19 6.20 -4.25
N ASP A 126 1.80 5.28 -3.51
CA ASP A 126 3.16 4.81 -3.79
C ASP A 126 3.25 4.26 -5.22
N ASN A 127 4.21 4.75 -6.01
CA ASN A 127 4.47 4.21 -7.35
C ASN A 127 5.06 2.80 -7.25
N GLY A 128 4.38 1.81 -7.85
CA GLY A 128 4.88 0.44 -7.89
C GLY A 128 3.78 -0.60 -7.85
N VAL A 129 4.19 -1.85 -7.72
CA VAL A 129 3.33 -2.98 -7.39
C VAL A 129 3.20 -3.04 -5.87
N HIS A 130 1.98 -2.90 -5.36
CA HIS A 130 1.68 -3.06 -3.94
C HIS A 130 1.44 -4.54 -3.68
N ILE A 131 2.36 -5.15 -2.93
CA ILE A 131 2.34 -6.57 -2.59
C ILE A 131 1.98 -6.69 -1.13
N TYR A 132 0.90 -7.42 -0.86
CA TYR A 132 0.42 -7.68 0.48
C TYR A 132 0.69 -9.13 0.86
N TYR A 133 1.08 -9.37 2.10
CA TYR A 133 1.25 -10.70 2.64
C TYR A 133 0.82 -10.72 4.10
N TYR A 134 0.21 -11.82 4.53
CA TYR A 134 -0.18 -12.05 5.91
C TYR A 134 0.81 -13.02 6.57
N LEU A 135 1.17 -12.73 7.82
CA LEU A 135 1.92 -13.63 8.70
C LEU A 135 1.07 -13.90 9.94
N LYS A 136 0.87 -15.17 10.29
CA LYS A 136 0.03 -15.56 11.43
C LYS A 136 0.55 -15.02 12.75
N ASP A 137 1.86 -15.08 12.92
CA ASP A 137 2.58 -14.58 14.09
C ASP A 137 3.98 -14.06 13.69
N SER A 138 4.68 -13.46 14.65
CA SER A 138 6.05 -12.99 14.46
C SER A 138 7.10 -14.08 14.71
N SER A 139 6.78 -15.36 14.49
CA SER A 139 7.74 -16.47 14.64
C SER A 139 8.68 -16.64 13.43
N ALA A 140 8.39 -15.96 12.32
CA ALA A 140 9.20 -16.01 11.11
C ALA A 140 10.65 -15.53 11.39
N GLN A 141 11.62 -16.39 11.12
CA GLN A 141 13.06 -16.05 11.23
C GLN A 141 13.56 -15.24 10.03
N SER A 142 12.95 -15.49 8.87
CA SER A 142 13.27 -14.82 7.61
C SER A 142 12.04 -14.79 6.72
N VAL A 143 11.85 -13.69 6.01
CA VAL A 143 10.83 -13.57 4.95
C VAL A 143 11.56 -13.25 3.65
N GLN A 144 11.23 -13.99 2.61
CA GLN A 144 11.76 -13.81 1.26
C GLN A 144 10.58 -13.61 0.30
N LEU A 145 10.70 -12.61 -0.58
CA LEU A 145 9.73 -12.34 -1.63
C LEU A 145 10.43 -12.41 -2.98
N THR A 146 10.07 -13.38 -3.80
CA THR A 146 10.63 -13.58 -5.13
C THR A 146 9.63 -13.19 -6.21
N ILE A 147 10.09 -12.37 -7.15
CA ILE A 147 9.32 -11.94 -8.32
C ILE A 147 9.84 -12.69 -9.52
N SER A 148 8.95 -13.36 -10.24
CA SER A 148 9.28 -14.18 -11.42
C SER A 148 8.57 -13.68 -12.67
N ASP A 149 9.11 -13.99 -13.84
CA ASP A 149 8.46 -13.72 -15.13
C ASP A 149 7.35 -14.75 -15.43
N SER A 150 6.67 -14.59 -16.58
CA SER A 150 5.61 -15.51 -17.02
C SER A 150 6.11 -16.93 -17.36
N ALA A 151 7.42 -17.13 -17.52
CA ALA A 151 8.05 -18.43 -17.71
C ALA A 151 8.54 -19.06 -16.39
N GLY A 152 8.39 -18.36 -15.27
CA GLY A 152 8.84 -18.79 -13.94
C GLY A 152 10.32 -18.51 -13.66
N ALA A 153 11.01 -17.75 -14.51
CA ALA A 153 12.38 -17.33 -14.24
C ALA A 153 12.39 -16.18 -13.23
N GLU A 154 13.29 -16.26 -12.24
CA GLU A 154 13.45 -15.25 -11.20
C GLU A 154 13.96 -13.92 -11.80
N ILE A 155 13.24 -12.83 -11.53
CA ILE A 155 13.62 -11.47 -11.90
C ILE A 155 14.41 -10.83 -10.76
N ILE A 156 13.88 -10.91 -9.54
CA ILE A 156 14.46 -10.29 -8.34
C ILE A 156 13.89 -10.95 -7.07
N SER A 157 14.71 -11.02 -6.04
CA SER A 157 14.31 -11.50 -4.71
C SER A 157 14.65 -10.47 -3.65
N PHE A 158 13.72 -10.25 -2.71
CA PHE A 158 13.87 -9.38 -1.56
C PHE A 158 13.91 -10.21 -0.28
N SER A 159 14.70 -9.76 0.70
CA SER A 159 14.72 -10.36 2.03
C SER A 159 14.62 -9.29 3.11
N ASN A 160 14.28 -9.70 4.32
CA ASN A 160 14.32 -8.84 5.51
C ASN A 160 15.74 -8.45 5.94
N VAL A 161 16.80 -8.97 5.30
CA VAL A 161 18.20 -8.73 5.64
C VAL A 161 18.86 -7.81 4.59
N THR A 162 19.30 -6.62 5.03
CA THR A 162 20.26 -5.64 4.45
C THR A 162 19.86 -4.33 3.72
N SER A 163 20.49 -3.26 4.24
CA SER A 163 21.14 -2.03 3.69
C SER A 163 20.50 -1.05 2.70
N ASN A 164 19.42 -1.36 1.99
CA ASN A 164 18.92 -0.44 0.93
C ASN A 164 17.55 0.22 1.22
N GLY A 165 17.12 0.26 2.48
CA GLY A 165 15.87 0.92 2.89
C GLY A 165 14.57 0.26 2.41
N ARG A 166 14.64 -0.79 1.57
CA ARG A 166 13.51 -1.61 1.13
C ARG A 166 13.56 -2.96 1.83
N GLN A 167 12.92 -3.04 3.00
CA GLN A 167 12.93 -4.23 3.83
C GLN A 167 11.53 -4.85 3.91
N LEU A 168 11.47 -6.18 3.89
CA LEU A 168 10.26 -6.92 4.24
C LEU A 168 10.08 -6.87 5.76
N THR A 169 8.86 -6.58 6.19
CA THR A 169 8.45 -6.58 7.60
C THR A 169 8.08 -8.00 8.03
N MET A 170 8.27 -8.30 9.31
CA MET A 170 7.93 -9.61 9.92
C MET A 170 6.91 -9.42 11.04
N ASP A 171 6.10 -8.38 10.94
CA ASP A 171 5.08 -8.06 11.92
C ASP A 171 3.95 -9.10 11.79
N ALA A 172 3.38 -9.54 12.92
CA ALA A 172 2.20 -10.40 12.89
C ALA A 172 1.02 -9.64 12.25
N GLY A 173 0.28 -10.32 11.37
CA GLY A 173 -0.84 -9.75 10.63
C GLY A 173 -0.49 -9.36 9.19
N LEU A 174 -1.21 -8.36 8.67
CA LEU A 174 -1.06 -7.90 7.30
C LEU A 174 0.19 -7.01 7.17
N ASN A 175 1.05 -7.36 6.21
CA ASN A 175 2.25 -6.63 5.85
C ASN A 175 2.15 -6.15 4.39
N ARG A 176 2.87 -5.06 4.08
CA ARG A 176 2.89 -4.44 2.74
C ARG A 176 4.32 -4.23 2.28
N PHE A 177 4.58 -4.55 1.02
CA PHE A 177 5.82 -4.26 0.32
C PHE A 177 5.52 -3.60 -1.03
N VAL A 178 6.26 -2.55 -1.39
CA VAL A 178 6.08 -1.86 -2.68
C VAL A 178 7.30 -2.12 -3.56
N TRP A 179 7.08 -2.76 -4.70
CA TRP A 179 8.11 -2.96 -5.72
C TRP A 179 8.00 -1.91 -6.82
N ASP A 180 9.07 -1.17 -7.07
CA ASP A 180 9.14 -0.12 -8.09
C ASP A 180 9.27 -0.62 -9.54
N MET A 181 9.12 -1.94 -9.77
CA MET A 181 9.26 -2.58 -11.08
C MET A 181 10.63 -2.35 -11.75
N ARG A 182 11.66 -2.01 -10.95
CA ARG A 182 13.04 -1.92 -11.44
C ARG A 182 13.70 -3.28 -11.38
N TYR A 183 14.34 -3.62 -12.49
CA TYR A 183 15.17 -4.81 -12.63
C TYR A 183 16.55 -4.52 -12.02
N PRO A 184 17.26 -5.54 -11.51
CA PRO A 184 18.66 -5.40 -11.16
C PRO A 184 19.45 -4.80 -12.34
N PRO A 185 20.44 -3.92 -12.08
CA PRO A 185 21.35 -3.50 -13.13
C PRO A 185 22.04 -4.73 -13.73
N ALA A 186 22.07 -4.79 -15.06
CA ALA A 186 22.80 -5.82 -15.80
C ALA A 186 24.31 -5.67 -15.67
#